data_AF-A0A9D9NFA3-F1
#
_entry.id   AF-A0A9D9NFA3-F1
#
_cell.length_a   1.000
_cell.length_b   1.000
_cell.length_c   1.000
_cell.angle_alpha   90.00
_cell.angle_beta   90.00
_cell.angle_gamma   90.00
#
_symmetry.space_group_name_H-M   'P 1'
#
loop_
_entity.id
_entity.type
_entity.pdbx_description
1 polymer ?
#
loop_
_entity_poly.entity_id
_entity_poly.type
_entity_poly.pdbx_seq_one_letter_code
_entity_poly.pdbx_strand_id
1 'polypeptide(L)'
;MWYDAVYQPGEIKVVAYGEDGRPAAEKTVRTAGRPHHIELVPSYVEKTSPGGLPLLDADGKDLLYVTVKVMDKDGNLCPADSREMVFSVSGAASYRASANGDPTCLYIFHKPVMPAFNGMLTVIVCSGDAPGKATLTVRAKGLRPASLDIEVR
;
A
#
# COMPACT_ATOMS: atom_id res chain seq x y z
N MET A 1 9.60 1.08 27.51
CA MET A 1 8.15 0.81 27.50
C MET A 1 7.48 1.85 28.37
N TRP A 2 6.34 2.41 27.95
CA TRP A 2 5.51 3.27 28.79
C TRP A 2 4.49 2.40 29.50
N TYR A 3 4.78 2.06 30.76
CA TYR A 3 3.97 1.11 31.52
C TYR A 3 2.66 1.73 32.06
N ASP A 4 2.55 3.06 32.04
CA ASP A 4 1.39 3.79 32.54
C ASP A 4 0.28 4.01 31.50
N ALA A 5 0.53 3.63 30.24
CA ALA A 5 -0.45 3.74 29.16
C ALA A 5 -1.37 2.50 29.14
N VAL A 6 -2.42 2.52 29.98
CA VAL A 6 -3.44 1.47 30.00
C VAL A 6 -4.28 1.53 28.71
N TYR A 7 -4.37 0.41 27.99
CA TYR A 7 -5.09 0.36 26.72
C TYR A 7 -6.59 0.65 26.90
N GLN A 8 -7.09 1.58 26.09
CA GLN A 8 -8.51 1.80 25.86
C GLN A 8 -8.72 2.03 24.35
N PRO A 9 -9.79 1.47 23.74
CA PRO A 9 -10.06 1.71 22.33
C PRO A 9 -10.37 3.19 22.09
N GLY A 10 -9.81 3.77 21.04
CA GLY A 10 -9.99 5.18 20.74
C GLY A 10 -8.88 5.73 19.86
N GLU A 11 -8.42 6.93 20.21
CA GLU A 11 -7.40 7.67 19.47
C GLU A 11 -6.21 7.97 20.38
N ILE A 12 -5.00 7.71 19.88
CA ILE A 12 -3.77 8.23 20.48
C ILE A 12 -3.19 9.27 19.52
N LYS A 13 -3.01 10.49 20.02
CA LYS A 13 -2.43 11.60 19.30
C LYS A 13 -1.14 12.04 19.96
N VAL A 14 -0.06 12.10 19.18
CA VAL A 14 1.23 12.68 19.57
C VAL A 14 1.34 14.04 18.92
N VAL A 15 1.69 15.06 19.72
CA VAL A 15 1.96 16.42 19.24
C VAL A 15 3.40 16.78 19.60
N ALA A 16 4.20 17.10 18.60
CA ALA A 16 5.53 17.65 18.78
C ALA A 16 5.45 19.17 18.84
N TYR A 17 6.17 19.78 19.77
CA TYR A 17 6.21 21.22 19.96
C TYR A 17 7.57 21.79 19.57
N GLY A 18 7.57 22.95 18.91
CA GLY A 18 8.78 23.71 18.58
C GLY A 18 9.35 24.44 19.79
N GLU A 19 10.51 25.07 19.61
CA GLU A 19 11.19 25.85 20.65
C GLU A 19 10.34 27.03 21.16
N ASP A 20 9.44 27.56 20.34
CA ASP A 20 8.48 28.61 20.70
C ASP A 20 7.26 28.08 21.47
N GLY A 21 7.23 26.78 21.80
CA GLY A 21 6.13 26.12 22.49
C GLY A 21 4.89 25.88 21.62
N ARG A 22 4.95 26.09 20.30
CA ARG A 22 3.82 25.86 19.38
C ARG A 22 3.85 24.46 18.76
N PRO A 23 2.70 23.86 18.44
CA PRO A 23 2.65 22.60 17.70
C PRO A 23 3.38 22.69 16.36
N ALA A 24 4.34 21.80 16.15
CA ALA A 24 5.14 21.72 14.93
C ALA A 24 4.78 20.50 14.07
N ALA A 25 4.34 19.40 14.70
CA ALA A 25 3.86 18.22 14.01
C ALA A 25 2.89 17.44 14.87
N GLU A 26 1.97 16.70 14.25
CA GLU A 26 1.11 15.77 14.95
C GLU A 26 1.00 14.45 14.20
N LYS A 27 0.78 13.38 14.96
CA LYS A 27 0.47 12.07 14.41
C LYS A 27 -0.59 11.40 15.27
N THR A 28 -1.56 10.82 14.58
CA THR A 28 -2.68 10.13 15.22
C THR A 28 -2.71 8.68 14.77
N VAL A 29 -2.99 7.79 15.72
CA VAL A 29 -3.37 6.40 15.45
C VAL A 29 -4.70 6.11 16.14
N ARG A 30 -5.55 5.32 15.49
CA ARG A 30 -6.86 4.95 16.00
C ARG A 30 -6.97 3.43 16.10
N THR A 31 -7.72 2.97 17.08
CA THR A 31 -8.11 1.56 17.15
C THR A 31 -8.90 1.21 15.90
N ALA A 32 -8.37 0.30 15.09
CA ALA A 32 -9.01 -0.12 13.85
C ALA A 32 -10.26 -0.94 14.10
N GLY A 33 -11.28 -0.71 13.28
CA GLY A 33 -12.47 -1.54 13.22
C GLY A 33 -12.23 -2.83 12.45
N ARG A 34 -13.33 -3.42 11.94
CA ARG A 34 -13.23 -4.62 11.09
C ARG A 34 -12.66 -4.27 9.71
N PRO A 35 -11.78 -5.12 9.15
CA PRO A 35 -11.29 -4.99 7.79
C PRO A 35 -12.43 -4.86 6.76
N HIS A 36 -12.26 -3.94 5.81
CA HIS A 36 -13.34 -3.51 4.93
C HIS A 36 -12.92 -3.35 3.47
N HIS A 37 -11.76 -2.76 3.22
CA HIS A 37 -11.28 -2.49 1.87
C HIS A 37 -9.76 -2.48 1.76
N ILE A 38 -9.29 -2.49 0.52
CA ILE A 38 -7.88 -2.36 0.17
C ILE A 38 -7.62 -0.90 -0.22
N GLU A 39 -6.54 -0.32 0.27
CA GLU A 39 -5.98 0.94 -0.21
C GLU A 39 -4.67 0.65 -0.97
N LEU A 40 -4.50 1.30 -2.14
CA LEU A 40 -3.27 1.25 -2.93
C LEU A 40 -2.58 2.60 -2.87
N VAL A 41 -1.37 2.63 -2.34
CA VAL A 41 -0.56 3.84 -2.20
C VAL A 41 0.73 3.65 -2.97
N PRO A 42 0.93 4.36 -4.09
CA PRO A 42 2.23 4.43 -4.75
C PRO A 42 3.30 4.91 -3.75
N SER A 43 4.27 4.06 -3.40
CA SER A 43 5.25 4.32 -2.33
C SER A 43 6.31 5.31 -2.76
N TYR A 44 6.64 5.30 -4.06
CA TYR A 44 7.54 6.23 -4.71
C TYR A 44 7.04 6.45 -6.13
N VAL A 45 6.76 7.70 -6.46
CA VAL A 45 6.37 8.11 -7.81
C VAL A 45 7.33 9.21 -8.21
N GLU A 46 8.33 8.86 -9.00
CA GLU A 46 9.27 9.85 -9.54
C GLU A 46 8.57 10.78 -10.53
N LYS A 47 7.65 10.23 -11.32
CA LYS A 47 6.99 10.90 -12.43
C LYS A 47 5.48 10.69 -12.36
N THR A 48 4.74 11.76 -12.54
CA THR A 48 3.28 11.73 -12.67
C THR A 48 2.86 12.22 -14.05
N SER A 49 1.81 11.64 -14.60
CA SER A 49 1.19 12.16 -15.81
C SER A 49 0.47 13.49 -15.54
N PRO A 50 0.11 14.28 -16.57
CA PRO A 50 -0.69 15.48 -16.40
C PRO A 50 -2.02 15.25 -15.66
N GLY A 51 -2.55 14.01 -15.70
CA GLY A 51 -3.75 13.59 -14.97
C GLY A 51 -3.50 13.11 -13.53
N GLY A 52 -2.26 13.17 -13.04
CA GLY A 52 -1.88 12.75 -11.69
C GLY A 52 -1.69 11.24 -11.51
N LEU A 53 -1.67 10.46 -12.59
CA LEU A 53 -1.40 9.02 -12.53
C LEU A 53 0.10 8.75 -12.39
N PRO A 54 0.52 7.65 -11.75
CA PRO A 54 1.90 7.17 -11.83
C PRO A 54 2.32 6.99 -13.29
N LEU A 55 3.51 7.47 -13.63
CA LEU A 55 4.06 7.44 -14.98
C LEU A 55 5.36 6.64 -14.99
N LEU A 56 5.42 5.62 -15.84
CA LEU A 56 6.61 4.80 -16.08
C LEU A 56 7.15 5.05 -17.49
N ASP A 57 8.46 4.89 -17.67
CA ASP A 57 9.08 4.86 -18.99
C ASP A 57 8.94 3.44 -19.61
N ALA A 58 8.65 3.38 -20.90
CA ALA A 58 8.41 2.17 -21.70
C ALA A 58 9.71 1.47 -22.08
N ASP A 59 10.57 1.16 -21.10
CA ASP A 59 11.89 0.57 -21.31
C ASP A 59 12.00 -0.91 -20.86
N GLY A 60 10.87 -1.49 -20.46
CA GLY A 60 10.78 -2.87 -19.97
C GLY A 60 11.42 -3.11 -18.59
N LYS A 61 11.83 -2.04 -17.90
CA LYS A 61 12.64 -2.12 -16.68
C LYS A 61 12.16 -1.19 -15.59
N ASP A 62 11.46 -0.11 -15.93
CA ASP A 62 10.97 0.86 -14.97
C ASP A 62 9.94 0.24 -14.01
N LEU A 63 10.04 0.59 -12.73
CA LEU A 63 9.33 -0.08 -11.65
C LEU A 63 8.45 0.90 -10.86
N LEU A 64 7.19 0.52 -10.67
CA LEU A 64 6.30 1.16 -9.70
C LEU A 64 6.15 0.29 -8.47
N TYR A 65 6.48 0.86 -7.30
CA TYR A 65 6.23 0.25 -5.99
C TYR A 65 4.92 0.77 -5.42
N VAL A 66 4.01 -0.13 -5.07
CA VAL A 66 2.70 0.21 -4.51
C VAL A 66 2.53 -0.50 -3.17
N THR A 67 2.42 0.27 -2.10
CA THR A 67 2.01 -0.24 -0.79
C THR A 67 0.52 -0.57 -0.83
N VAL A 68 0.20 -1.81 -0.53
CA VAL A 68 -1.15 -2.33 -0.39
C VAL A 68 -1.48 -2.39 1.10
N LYS A 69 -2.60 -1.81 1.50
CA LYS A 69 -3.01 -1.75 2.90
C LYS A 69 -4.42 -2.30 3.09
N VAL A 70 -4.64 -3.01 4.19
CA VAL A 70 -5.98 -3.40 4.66
C VAL A 70 -6.54 -2.32 5.55
N MET A 71 -7.66 -1.73 5.14
CA MET A 71 -8.31 -0.63 5.85
C MET A 71 -9.66 -1.05 6.40
N ASP A 72 -10.03 -0.49 7.55
CA ASP A 72 -11.39 -0.56 8.06
C ASP A 72 -12.33 0.36 7.28
N LYS A 73 -13.57 0.53 7.75
CA LYS A 73 -14.56 1.39 7.08
C LYS A 73 -14.28 2.89 7.19
N ASP A 74 -13.49 3.29 8.17
CA ASP A 74 -13.19 4.68 8.51
C ASP A 74 -11.79 5.10 8.03
N GLY A 75 -11.08 4.21 7.33
CA GLY A 75 -9.76 4.47 6.75
C GLY A 75 -8.59 4.17 7.70
N ASN A 76 -8.83 3.50 8.82
CA ASN A 76 -7.76 3.09 9.72
C ASN A 76 -7.13 1.77 9.23
N LEU A 77 -5.80 1.73 9.21
CA LEU A 77 -5.05 0.51 8.94
C LEU A 77 -5.47 -0.58 9.93
N CYS A 78 -5.71 -1.79 9.43
CA CYS A 78 -5.98 -2.98 10.25
C CYS A 78 -4.66 -3.74 10.52
N PRO A 79 -3.92 -3.43 11.59
CA PRO A 79 -2.54 -3.90 11.77
C PRO A 79 -2.44 -5.40 12.11
N ALA A 80 -3.54 -6.07 12.41
CA ALA A 80 -3.55 -7.50 12.71
C ALA A 80 -3.97 -8.37 11.50
N ASP A 81 -4.29 -7.75 10.35
CA ASP A 81 -4.75 -8.48 9.19
C ASP A 81 -3.58 -9.03 8.37
N SER A 82 -3.57 -10.34 8.16
CA SER A 82 -2.56 -11.07 7.40
C SER A 82 -3.14 -11.90 6.25
N ARG A 83 -4.33 -11.53 5.77
CA ARG A 83 -5.00 -12.31 4.73
C ARG A 83 -4.22 -12.32 3.41
N GLU A 84 -4.39 -13.39 2.66
CA GLU A 84 -3.88 -13.52 1.29
C GLU A 84 -4.51 -12.50 0.35
N MET A 85 -3.67 -11.90 -0.50
CA MET A 85 -4.07 -11.00 -1.56
C MET A 85 -3.57 -11.51 -2.91
N VAL A 86 -4.39 -11.31 -3.94
CA VAL A 86 -4.11 -11.70 -5.33
C VAL A 86 -3.98 -10.44 -6.18
N PHE A 87 -2.96 -10.42 -7.03
CA PHE A 87 -2.63 -9.29 -7.89
C PHE A 87 -2.91 -9.62 -9.36
N SER A 88 -3.35 -8.63 -10.11
CA SER A 88 -3.46 -8.69 -11.57
C SER A 88 -2.97 -7.38 -12.14
N VAL A 89 -2.16 -7.45 -13.20
CA VAL A 89 -1.76 -6.27 -13.98
C VAL A 89 -2.15 -6.52 -15.43
N SER A 90 -2.82 -5.55 -16.04
CA SER A 90 -3.22 -5.60 -17.45
C SER A 90 -2.73 -4.36 -18.19
N GLY A 91 -2.54 -4.48 -19.51
CA GLY A 91 -2.15 -3.36 -20.38
C GLY A 91 -0.64 -3.27 -20.59
N ALA A 92 -0.11 -2.05 -20.65
CA ALA A 92 1.28 -1.75 -21.00
C ALA A 92 2.32 -2.04 -19.89
N ALA A 93 1.93 -2.77 -18.85
CA ALA A 93 2.79 -3.14 -17.73
C ALA A 93 2.48 -4.57 -17.27
N SER A 94 3.36 -5.12 -16.43
CA SER A 94 3.25 -6.48 -15.92
C SER A 94 3.50 -6.56 -14.43
N TYR A 95 2.95 -7.59 -13.80
CA TYR A 95 3.29 -7.93 -12.42
C TYR A 95 4.75 -8.39 -12.35
N ARG A 96 5.55 -7.76 -11.49
CA ARG A 96 6.97 -8.11 -11.32
C ARG A 96 7.23 -8.96 -10.09
N ALA A 97 6.70 -8.51 -8.94
CA ALA A 97 6.89 -9.16 -7.65
C ALA A 97 5.97 -8.58 -6.57
N SER A 98 5.91 -9.23 -5.43
CA SER A 98 5.35 -8.70 -4.19
C SER A 98 6.15 -9.21 -2.99
N ALA A 99 6.13 -8.45 -1.90
CA ALA A 99 6.77 -8.79 -0.64
C ALA A 99 6.03 -8.12 0.52
N ASN A 100 5.92 -8.79 1.66
CA ASN A 100 5.21 -8.28 2.85
C ASN A 100 6.13 -7.88 4.01
N GLY A 101 7.41 -8.25 3.95
CA GLY A 101 8.41 -7.95 5.00
C GLY A 101 8.43 -8.95 6.16
N ASP A 102 7.65 -10.03 6.11
CA ASP A 102 7.73 -11.13 7.08
C ASP A 102 8.96 -12.01 6.75
N PRO A 103 9.98 -12.06 7.63
CA PRO A 103 11.18 -12.87 7.38
C PRO A 103 10.94 -14.38 7.43
N THR A 104 9.75 -14.82 7.88
CA THR A 104 9.36 -16.24 7.96
C THR A 104 8.44 -16.67 6.82
N CYS A 105 8.00 -15.73 5.97
CA CYS A 105 7.08 -16.02 4.88
C CYS A 105 7.79 -16.76 3.73
N LEU A 106 7.18 -17.85 3.27
CA LEU A 106 7.71 -18.70 2.19
C LEU A 106 7.02 -18.47 0.83
N TYR A 107 6.15 -17.46 0.71
CA TYR A 107 5.50 -17.14 -0.55
C TYR A 107 6.52 -16.62 -1.57
N ILE A 108 6.40 -17.11 -2.80
CA ILE A 108 7.33 -16.79 -3.88
C ILE A 108 7.04 -15.39 -4.40
N PHE A 109 8.01 -14.48 -4.33
CA PHE A 109 7.81 -13.06 -4.70
C PHE A 109 7.25 -12.85 -6.12
N HIS A 110 7.68 -13.64 -7.09
CA HIS A 110 7.25 -13.48 -8.49
C HIS A 110 5.93 -14.21 -8.82
N LYS A 111 5.26 -14.83 -7.84
CA LYS A 111 3.87 -15.30 -8.00
C LYS A 111 2.91 -14.18 -7.59
N PRO A 112 1.79 -13.97 -8.30
CA PRO A 112 0.89 -12.85 -8.07
C PRO A 112 -0.04 -13.08 -6.87
N VAL A 113 0.54 -13.52 -5.75
CA VAL A 113 -0.16 -13.82 -4.50
C VAL A 113 0.78 -13.61 -3.32
N MET A 114 0.32 -12.89 -2.30
CA MET A 114 1.09 -12.61 -1.09
C MET A 114 0.15 -12.28 0.07
N PRO A 115 0.31 -12.88 1.26
CA PRO A 115 -0.39 -12.44 2.45
C PRO A 115 0.12 -11.09 2.93
N ALA A 116 -0.79 -10.27 3.46
CA ALA A 116 -0.35 -9.10 4.22
C ALA A 116 0.45 -9.51 5.45
N PHE A 117 1.32 -8.63 5.90
CA PHE A 117 2.00 -8.72 7.19
C PHE A 117 1.75 -7.42 7.92
N ASN A 118 1.16 -7.52 9.12
CA ASN A 118 0.70 -6.39 9.90
C ASN A 118 -0.20 -5.41 9.13
N GLY A 119 -1.12 -5.93 8.32
CA GLY A 119 -2.07 -5.15 7.53
C GLY A 119 -1.54 -4.60 6.21
N MET A 120 -0.27 -4.85 5.86
CA MET A 120 0.34 -4.27 4.66
C MET A 120 1.21 -5.25 3.87
N LEU A 121 1.45 -4.93 2.60
CA LEU A 121 2.50 -5.50 1.77
C LEU A 121 2.87 -4.51 0.66
N THR A 122 3.89 -4.83 -0.13
CA THR A 122 4.27 -4.08 -1.33
C THR A 122 4.09 -4.97 -2.56
N VAL A 123 3.46 -4.42 -3.60
CA VAL A 123 3.44 -5.00 -4.96
C VAL A 123 4.27 -4.13 -5.89
N ILE A 124 4.98 -4.78 -6.81
CA ILE A 124 5.89 -4.17 -7.77
C ILE A 124 5.36 -4.44 -9.17
N VAL A 125 5.12 -3.36 -9.91
CA VAL A 125 4.71 -3.38 -11.33
C VAL A 125 5.91 -2.96 -12.17
N CYS A 126 6.13 -3.64 -13.28
CA CYS A 126 7.19 -3.29 -14.25
C CYS A 126 6.57 -2.83 -15.56
N SER A 127 7.09 -1.75 -16.14
CA SER A 127 6.70 -1.31 -17.48
C SER A 127 7.00 -2.40 -18.52
N GLY A 128 6.24 -2.38 -19.61
CA GLY A 128 6.64 -3.04 -20.85
C GLY A 128 7.51 -2.15 -21.73
N ASP A 129 7.82 -2.62 -22.93
CA ASP A 129 8.64 -1.90 -23.93
C ASP A 129 7.82 -0.98 -24.86
N ALA A 130 6.53 -0.80 -24.56
CA ALA A 130 5.60 -0.05 -25.40
C ALA A 130 4.76 0.93 -24.55
N PRO A 131 4.57 2.17 -25.03
CA PRO A 131 3.68 3.13 -24.38
C PRO A 131 2.24 2.63 -24.30
N GLY A 132 1.51 3.07 -23.28
CA GLY A 132 0.09 2.79 -23.14
C GLY A 132 -0.41 2.97 -21.72
N LYS A 133 -1.62 2.45 -21.48
CA LYS A 133 -2.23 2.41 -20.16
C LYS A 133 -2.06 1.04 -19.55
N ALA A 134 -1.88 1.00 -18.25
CA ALA A 134 -1.92 -0.21 -17.47
C ALA A 134 -2.79 -0.03 -16.22
N THR A 135 -3.29 -1.14 -15.69
CA THR A 135 -4.08 -1.14 -14.46
C THR A 135 -3.60 -2.27 -13.56
N LEU A 136 -3.23 -1.93 -12.33
CA LEU A 136 -3.04 -2.87 -11.23
C LEU A 136 -4.38 -3.08 -10.52
N THR A 137 -4.81 -4.32 -10.35
CA THR A 137 -5.96 -4.69 -9.53
C THR A 137 -5.51 -5.62 -8.41
N VAL A 138 -5.99 -5.36 -7.19
CA VAL A 138 -5.73 -6.18 -6.01
C VAL A 138 -7.04 -6.67 -5.40
N ARG A 139 -7.10 -7.97 -5.09
CA ARG A 139 -8.27 -8.63 -4.52
C ARG A 139 -7.88 -9.43 -3.29
N ALA A 140 -8.78 -9.48 -2.32
CA ALA A 140 -8.66 -10.35 -1.16
C ALA A 140 -10.05 -10.81 -0.73
N LYS A 141 -10.17 -12.02 -0.18
CA LYS A 141 -11.45 -12.56 0.28
C LYS A 141 -12.06 -11.63 1.34
N GLY A 142 -13.31 -11.24 1.13
CA GLY A 142 -14.09 -10.43 2.07
C GLY A 142 -13.68 -8.95 2.17
N LEU A 143 -12.82 -8.43 1.28
CA LEU A 143 -12.54 -6.99 1.16
C LEU A 143 -13.08 -6.46 -0.17
N ARG A 144 -13.43 -5.18 -0.22
CA ARG A 144 -13.60 -4.50 -1.51
C ARG A 144 -12.25 -4.46 -2.25
N PRO A 145 -12.22 -4.86 -3.54
CA PRO A 145 -11.01 -4.79 -4.34
C PRO A 145 -10.63 -3.34 -4.62
N ALA A 146 -9.35 -3.12 -4.92
CA ALA A 146 -8.82 -1.83 -5.32
C ALA A 146 -8.16 -1.92 -6.69
N SER A 147 -8.10 -0.80 -7.41
CA SER A 147 -7.36 -0.70 -8.66
C SER A 147 -6.66 0.64 -8.77
N LEU A 148 -5.54 0.64 -9.47
CA LEU A 148 -4.69 1.79 -9.72
C LEU A 148 -4.35 1.82 -11.21
N ASP A 149 -4.72 2.91 -11.86
CA ASP A 149 -4.34 3.17 -13.25
C ASP A 149 -2.94 3.77 -13.32
N ILE A 150 -2.20 3.38 -14.34
CA ILE A 150 -0.79 3.67 -14.56
C ILE A 150 -0.62 4.07 -16.03
N GLU A 151 0.17 5.10 -16.28
CA GLU A 151 0.61 5.46 -17.64
C GLU A 151 2.02 4.97 -17.89
N VAL A 152 2.28 4.48 -19.11
CA VAL A 152 3.58 4.01 -19.59
C VAL A 152 3.89 4.80 -20.87
N ARG A 153 5.09 5.39 -20.98
CA ARG A 153 5.43 6.31 -22.09
C ARG A 153 6.79 6.09 -22.74
#